data_AF-A0A2E9L8L8-F1
#
_entry.id   AF-A0A2E9L8L8-F1
#
_cell.length_a   1.000
_cell.length_b   1.000
_cell.length_c   1.000
_cell.angle_alpha   90.00
_cell.angle_beta   90.00
_cell.angle_gamma   90.00
#
_symmetry.space_group_name_H-M   'P 1'
#
loop_
_entity.id
_entity.type
_entity.pdbx_description
1 polymer ?
#
loop_
_entity_poly.entity_id
_entity_poly.type
_entity_poly.pdbx_seq_one_letter_code
_entity_poly.pdbx_strand_id
1 'polypeptide(L)'
;PVAFIENYDMHTGLMMTSGVDIWLNNPIRPMEASGTSGMKAAMNGVPNCSILDGWWPEACIHGVNGWAIGNAEDDRNDERDAENIYNVLHNEVLPLWEQEGEGWSNMMKASIAASAEFTGQRMIEDYLEFYNQFS
;
A
#
# COMPACT_ATOMS: atom_id res chain seq x y z
N PRO A 1 11.68 -19.63 -0.61
CA PRO A 1 12.83 -19.12 -1.40
C PRO A 1 12.84 -17.59 -1.34
N VAL A 2 14.00 -16.96 -1.43
CA VAL A 2 14.13 -15.49 -1.45
C VAL A 2 14.92 -15.11 -2.70
N ALA A 3 14.48 -14.08 -3.41
CA ALA A 3 15.13 -13.56 -4.61
C ALA A 3 15.32 -12.04 -4.51
N PHE A 4 16.46 -11.55 -5.00
CA PHE A 4 16.74 -10.12 -5.11
C PHE A 4 16.66 -9.72 -6.59
N ILE A 5 15.89 -8.68 -6.90
CA ILE A 5 15.74 -8.15 -8.26
C ILE A 5 16.69 -6.96 -8.40
N GLU A 6 17.77 -7.14 -9.15
CA GLU A 6 18.74 -6.09 -9.43
C GLU A 6 18.19 -5.09 -10.46
N ASN A 7 18.68 -3.84 -10.41
CA ASN A 7 18.40 -2.79 -11.40
C ASN A 7 16.90 -2.47 -11.56
N TYR A 8 16.20 -2.28 -10.44
CA TYR A 8 14.80 -1.86 -10.46
C TYR A 8 14.60 -0.56 -11.25
N ASP A 9 13.76 -0.62 -12.28
CA ASP A 9 13.41 0.48 -13.14
C ASP A 9 11.89 0.50 -13.42
N MET A 10 11.47 1.32 -14.38
CA MET A 10 10.05 1.42 -14.77
C MET A 10 9.50 0.13 -15.38
N HIS A 11 10.33 -0.66 -16.07
CA HIS A 11 9.91 -1.91 -16.67
C HIS A 11 9.67 -2.98 -15.60
N THR A 12 10.62 -3.16 -14.67
CA THR A 12 10.42 -4.06 -13.53
C THR A 12 9.30 -3.57 -12.62
N GLY A 13 9.19 -2.26 -12.41
CA GLY A 13 8.11 -1.64 -11.63
C GLY A 13 6.74 -1.97 -12.19
N LEU A 14 6.55 -1.84 -13.51
CA LEU A 14 5.31 -2.24 -14.18
C LEU A 14 4.97 -3.70 -13.88
N MET A 15 5.91 -4.62 -14.11
CA MET A 15 5.69 -6.05 -13.88
C MET A 15 5.40 -6.38 -12.41
N MET A 16 6.10 -5.74 -11.47
CA MET A 16 5.90 -5.98 -10.04
C MET A 16 4.53 -5.47 -9.58
N THR A 17 4.15 -4.24 -9.94
CA THR A 17 2.88 -3.66 -9.49
C THR A 17 1.65 -4.40 -10.00
N SER A 18 1.76 -5.17 -11.09
CA SER A 18 0.67 -5.99 -11.62
C SER A 18 0.81 -7.50 -11.33
N GLY A 19 1.91 -7.93 -10.72
CA GLY A 19 2.29 -9.34 -10.67
C GLY A 19 2.50 -9.92 -9.27
N VAL A 20 2.60 -9.07 -8.24
CA VAL A 20 2.71 -9.53 -6.85
C VAL A 20 1.34 -9.65 -6.20
N ASP A 21 1.23 -10.52 -5.19
CA ASP A 21 0.00 -10.67 -4.41
C ASP A 21 -0.17 -9.56 -3.37
N ILE A 22 0.92 -9.07 -2.78
CA ILE A 22 0.90 -8.02 -1.76
C ILE A 22 2.00 -6.99 -2.03
N TRP A 23 1.72 -5.72 -1.70
CA TRP A 23 2.71 -4.64 -1.72
C TRP A 23 3.12 -4.28 -0.29
N LEU A 24 4.31 -4.73 0.13
CA LEU A 24 4.85 -4.47 1.47
C LEU A 24 5.61 -3.14 1.49
N ASN A 25 5.26 -2.25 2.43
CA ASN A 25 5.98 -0.99 2.63
C ASN A 25 6.24 -0.72 4.13
N ASN A 26 7.52 -0.64 4.52
CA ASN A 26 7.93 -0.44 5.92
C ASN A 26 9.04 0.61 6.10
N PRO A 27 8.90 1.83 5.54
CA PRO A 27 9.90 2.88 5.76
C PRO A 27 10.03 3.22 7.25
N ILE A 28 11.16 3.83 7.63
CA ILE A 28 11.31 4.37 8.99
C ILE A 28 10.35 5.55 9.14
N ARG A 29 9.46 5.51 10.12
CA ARG A 29 8.55 6.64 10.40
C ARG A 29 9.30 7.87 10.95
N PRO A 30 8.83 9.10 10.68
CA PRO A 30 7.82 9.51 9.69
C PRO A 30 8.50 9.99 8.39
N MET A 31 9.36 9.16 7.78
CA MET A 31 10.23 9.60 6.67
C MET A 31 9.56 9.46 5.30
N GLU A 32 8.38 8.84 5.22
CA GLU A 32 7.64 8.70 3.97
C GLU A 32 6.62 9.82 3.82
N ALA A 33 6.88 10.76 2.90
CA ALA A 33 5.92 11.84 2.65
C ALA A 33 4.65 11.36 1.91
N SER A 34 4.73 10.30 1.10
CA SER A 34 3.58 9.80 0.34
C SER A 34 3.73 8.31 -0.03
N GLY A 35 4.41 7.99 -1.13
CA GLY A 35 4.54 6.60 -1.60
C GLY A 35 3.61 6.26 -2.76
N THR A 36 3.91 6.79 -3.95
CA THR A 36 3.10 6.56 -5.16
C THR A 36 3.11 5.12 -5.69
N SER A 37 4.08 4.30 -5.29
CA SER A 37 4.13 2.88 -5.67
C SER A 37 2.98 2.08 -5.06
N GLY A 38 2.60 2.37 -3.81
CA GLY A 38 1.46 1.74 -3.16
C GLY A 38 0.14 2.06 -3.87
N MET A 39 0.01 3.29 -4.38
CA MET A 39 -1.14 3.71 -5.20
C MET A 39 -1.19 2.92 -6.52
N LYS A 40 -0.06 2.75 -7.21
CA LYS A 40 0.03 1.95 -8.45
C LYS A 40 -0.32 0.48 -8.21
N ALA A 41 0.15 -0.09 -7.10
CA ALA A 41 -0.18 -1.46 -6.71
C ALA A 41 -1.68 -1.61 -6.45
N ALA A 42 -2.28 -0.69 -5.68
CA ALA A 42 -3.71 -0.70 -5.39
C ALA A 42 -4.57 -0.61 -6.68
N MET A 43 -4.18 0.22 -7.65
CA MET A 43 -4.85 0.31 -8.96
C MET A 43 -4.85 -1.02 -9.73
N ASN A 44 -3.85 -1.87 -9.53
CA ASN A 44 -3.77 -3.20 -10.13
C ASN A 44 -4.44 -4.28 -9.25
N GLY A 45 -5.13 -3.89 -8.18
CA GLY A 45 -5.77 -4.80 -7.25
C GLY A 45 -4.81 -5.53 -6.33
N VAL A 46 -3.59 -5.04 -6.17
CA VAL A 46 -2.62 -5.55 -5.19
C VAL A 46 -2.87 -4.87 -3.84
N PRO A 47 -3.33 -5.60 -2.81
CA PRO A 47 -3.52 -5.04 -1.49
C PRO A 47 -2.19 -4.58 -0.88
N ASN A 48 -2.22 -3.45 -0.17
CA ASN A 48 -1.04 -2.95 0.52
C ASN A 48 -0.96 -3.58 1.92
N CYS A 49 0.25 -3.93 2.34
CA CYS A 49 0.59 -4.26 3.72
C CYS A 49 1.63 -3.23 4.14
N SER A 50 1.21 -2.17 4.82
CA SER A 50 2.06 -1.01 5.04
C SER A 50 1.87 -0.45 6.43
N ILE A 51 2.94 0.14 6.96
CA ILE A 51 2.81 1.02 8.12
C ILE A 51 1.92 2.22 7.79
N LEU A 52 1.33 2.83 8.82
CA LEU A 52 0.55 4.06 8.71
C LEU A 52 1.49 5.28 8.58
N ASP A 53 2.10 5.43 7.41
CA ASP A 53 2.91 6.59 7.01
C ASP A 53 2.69 6.91 5.51
N GLY A 54 3.01 8.13 5.10
CA GLY A 54 2.78 8.61 3.74
C GLY A 54 1.30 8.66 3.35
N TRP A 55 0.94 8.04 2.22
CA TRP A 55 -0.44 8.02 1.70
C TRP A 55 -1.34 7.00 2.40
N TRP A 56 -0.75 6.00 3.04
CA TRP A 56 -1.50 4.85 3.55
C TRP A 56 -2.48 5.23 4.68
N PRO A 57 -2.17 6.17 5.61
CA PRO A 57 -3.14 6.72 6.56
C PRO A 57 -4.40 7.32 5.92
N GLU A 58 -4.32 7.83 4.70
CA GLU A 58 -5.46 8.43 4.00
C GLU A 58 -6.37 7.37 3.36
N ALA A 59 -5.79 6.24 2.93
CA ALA A 59 -6.49 5.20 2.16
C ALA A 59 -6.86 3.95 2.97
N CYS A 60 -6.12 3.65 4.03
CA CYS A 60 -6.18 2.34 4.68
C CYS A 60 -7.50 2.12 5.43
N ILE A 61 -8.19 1.05 5.05
CA ILE A 61 -9.25 0.43 5.84
C ILE A 61 -8.75 -0.98 6.16
N HIS A 62 -8.12 -1.12 7.33
CA HIS A 62 -7.44 -2.34 7.74
C HIS A 62 -8.40 -3.55 7.67
N GLY A 63 -7.96 -4.62 7.02
CA GLY A 63 -8.72 -5.85 6.80
C GLY A 63 -9.76 -5.76 5.66
N VAL A 64 -9.90 -4.61 4.99
CA VAL A 64 -10.86 -4.40 3.91
C VAL A 64 -10.18 -4.16 2.57
N ASN A 65 -9.20 -3.26 2.49
CA ASN A 65 -8.48 -2.92 1.26
C ASN A 65 -6.95 -3.12 1.35
N GLY A 66 -6.49 -3.64 2.48
CA GLY A 66 -5.11 -3.92 2.83
C GLY A 66 -4.95 -3.99 4.34
N TRP A 67 -3.71 -3.87 4.81
CA TRP A 67 -3.36 -3.97 6.22
C TRP A 67 -2.48 -2.81 6.67
N ALA A 68 -2.86 -2.24 7.81
CA ALA A 68 -2.00 -1.38 8.62
C ALA A 68 -1.05 -2.23 9.47
N ILE A 69 0.23 -1.86 9.50
CA ILE A 69 1.26 -2.46 10.35
C ILE A 69 1.53 -1.55 11.55
N GLY A 70 1.29 -2.06 12.76
CA GLY A 70 1.42 -1.30 14.02
C GLY A 70 0.35 -0.22 14.17
N ASN A 71 0.51 0.64 15.18
CA ASN A 71 -0.47 1.67 15.57
C ASN A 71 0.08 3.10 15.39
N ALA A 72 0.85 3.35 14.32
CA ALA A 72 1.46 4.65 14.02
C ALA A 72 2.36 5.19 15.15
N GLU A 73 3.18 4.32 15.75
CA GLU A 73 4.09 4.70 16.83
C GLU A 73 5.23 5.60 16.32
N ASP A 74 5.45 6.74 17.00
CA ASP A 74 6.47 7.74 16.64
C ASP A 74 7.91 7.34 17.00
N ASP A 75 8.08 6.42 17.96
CA ASP A 75 9.39 5.96 18.39
C ASP A 75 9.88 4.82 17.50
N ARG A 76 11.13 4.92 17.03
CA ARG A 76 11.76 3.85 16.26
C ARG A 76 12.08 2.66 17.15
N ASN A 77 11.58 1.49 16.79
CA ASN A 77 11.87 0.24 17.47
C ASN A 77 11.86 -0.93 16.47
N ASP A 78 13.04 -1.29 15.98
CA ASP A 78 13.19 -2.27 14.89
C ASP A 78 12.68 -3.66 15.30
N GLU A 79 12.82 -4.08 16.58
CA GLU A 79 12.27 -5.35 17.05
C GLU A 79 10.73 -5.38 17.05
N ARG A 80 10.09 -4.33 17.59
CA ARG A 80 8.63 -4.20 17.61
C ARG A 80 8.08 -4.10 16.19
N ASP A 81 8.72 -3.31 15.34
CA ASP A 81 8.24 -3.09 13.98
C ASP A 81 8.36 -4.39 13.15
N ALA A 82 9.41 -5.18 13.35
CA ALA A 82 9.52 -6.52 12.78
C ALA A 82 8.42 -7.45 13.31
N GLU A 83 8.19 -7.48 14.62
CA GLU A 83 7.13 -8.30 15.23
C GLU A 83 5.74 -7.95 14.68
N ASN A 84 5.45 -6.65 14.52
CA ASN A 84 4.21 -6.18 13.91
C ASN A 84 4.04 -6.67 12.47
N ILE A 85 5.10 -6.62 11.65
CA ILE A 85 5.06 -7.15 10.27
C ILE A 85 4.74 -8.65 10.30
N TYR A 86 5.46 -9.43 11.11
CA TYR A 86 5.22 -10.87 11.20
C TYR A 86 3.82 -11.21 11.68
N ASN A 87 3.31 -10.46 12.68
CA ASN A 87 1.97 -10.66 13.22
C ASN A 87 0.90 -10.45 12.16
N VAL A 88 0.96 -9.37 11.39
CA VAL A 88 0.00 -9.10 10.31
C VAL A 88 0.10 -10.16 9.22
N LEU A 89 1.33 -10.50 8.79
CA LEU A 89 1.52 -11.51 7.74
C LEU A 89 0.98 -12.88 8.16
N HIS A 90 1.32 -13.36 9.36
CA HIS A 90 0.96 -14.70 9.82
C HIS A 90 -0.50 -14.83 10.24
N ASN A 91 -1.05 -13.82 10.91
CA ASN A 91 -2.38 -13.96 11.51
C ASN A 91 -3.50 -13.40 10.63
N GLU A 92 -3.17 -12.63 9.58
CA GLU A 92 -4.18 -11.96 8.74
C GLU A 92 -3.98 -12.21 7.25
N VAL A 93 -2.78 -11.90 6.71
CA VAL A 93 -2.53 -12.02 5.27
C VAL A 93 -2.55 -13.47 4.81
N LEU A 94 -1.73 -14.33 5.42
CA LEU A 94 -1.63 -15.74 5.04
C LEU A 94 -2.96 -16.47 5.21
N PRO A 95 -3.71 -16.35 6.34
CA PRO A 95 -5.00 -17.01 6.48
C PRO A 95 -6.02 -16.59 5.42
N LEU A 96 -6.08 -15.30 5.05
CA LEU A 96 -6.98 -14.83 4.01
C LEU A 96 -6.56 -15.33 2.62
N TRP A 97 -5.27 -15.40 2.35
CA TRP A 97 -4.72 -15.86 1.08
C TRP A 97 -4.93 -17.38 0.88
N GLU A 98 -4.79 -18.17 1.94
CA GLU A 98 -5.02 -19.62 1.92
C GLU A 98 -6.52 -19.99 1.93
N GLN A 99 -7.39 -19.06 2.33
CA GLN A 99 -8.82 -19.31 2.41
C GLN A 99 -9.43 -19.55 1.01
N GLU A 100 -10.21 -20.61 0.88
CA GLU A 100 -11.04 -20.83 -0.31
C GLU A 100 -12.20 -19.83 -0.38
N GLY A 101 -12.50 -19.35 -1.59
CA GLY A 101 -13.63 -18.48 -1.88
C GLY A 101 -13.23 -17.09 -2.34
N GLU A 102 -14.09 -16.11 -2.10
CA GLU A 102 -13.95 -14.77 -2.68
C GLU A 102 -13.20 -13.77 -1.78
N GLY A 103 -12.74 -14.17 -0.59
CA GLY A 103 -12.13 -13.28 0.40
C GLY A 103 -10.99 -12.44 -0.18
N TRP A 104 -9.99 -13.11 -0.78
CA TRP A 104 -8.88 -12.43 -1.46
C TRP A 104 -9.36 -11.54 -2.60
N SER A 105 -10.24 -12.05 -3.47
CA SER A 105 -10.76 -11.28 -4.61
C SER A 105 -11.53 -10.02 -4.18
N ASN A 106 -12.20 -10.07 -3.02
CA ASN A 106 -12.93 -8.93 -2.46
C ASN A 106 -11.96 -7.90 -1.90
N MET A 107 -10.88 -8.33 -1.24
CA MET A 107 -9.77 -7.46 -0.84
C MET A 107 -9.15 -6.76 -2.06
N MET A 108 -8.90 -7.48 -3.15
CA MET A 108 -8.38 -6.91 -4.40
C MET A 108 -9.33 -5.85 -4.98
N LYS A 109 -10.63 -6.15 -5.07
CA LYS A 109 -11.65 -5.19 -5.56
C LYS A 109 -11.72 -3.93 -4.67
N ALA A 110 -11.64 -4.10 -3.36
CA ALA A 110 -11.63 -2.99 -2.41
C ALA A 110 -10.36 -2.14 -2.54
N SER A 111 -9.20 -2.77 -2.82
CA SER A 111 -7.95 -2.06 -3.10
C SER A 111 -8.06 -1.19 -4.36
N ILE A 112 -8.64 -1.73 -5.44
CA ILE A 112 -8.92 -0.96 -6.67
C ILE A 112 -9.85 0.22 -6.36
N ALA A 113 -10.94 -0.01 -5.63
CA ALA A 113 -11.88 1.03 -5.28
C ALA A 113 -11.23 2.17 -4.48
N ALA A 114 -10.36 1.83 -3.51
CA ALA A 114 -9.63 2.82 -2.73
C ALA A 114 -8.68 3.67 -3.59
N SER A 115 -8.08 3.07 -4.64
CA SER A 115 -7.14 3.77 -5.52
C SER A 115 -7.77 4.86 -6.40
N ALA A 116 -9.10 4.87 -6.55
CA ALA A 116 -9.81 5.88 -7.35
C ALA A 116 -9.57 7.31 -6.82
N GLU A 117 -9.38 7.43 -5.51
CA GLU A 117 -9.01 8.66 -4.82
C GLU A 117 -7.50 8.92 -4.83
N PHE A 118 -6.71 8.35 -5.73
CA PHE A 118 -5.26 8.59 -5.77
C PHE A 118 -4.75 8.69 -7.21
N THR A 119 -5.58 9.20 -8.12
CA THR A 119 -5.22 9.37 -9.53
C THR A 119 -4.41 10.65 -9.74
N GLY A 120 -3.45 10.59 -10.68
CA GLY A 120 -2.74 11.78 -11.14
C GLY A 120 -3.66 12.80 -11.83
N GLN A 121 -4.76 12.35 -12.42
CA GLN A 121 -5.78 13.23 -13.00
C GLN A 121 -6.39 14.13 -11.93
N ARG A 122 -6.90 13.55 -10.83
CA ARG A 122 -7.48 14.34 -9.73
C ARG A 122 -6.46 15.34 -9.17
N MET A 123 -5.23 14.88 -8.93
CA MET A 123 -4.16 15.78 -8.44
C MET A 123 -3.95 16.98 -9.37
N ILE A 124 -3.95 16.80 -10.69
CA ILE A 124 -3.84 17.92 -11.64
C ILE A 124 -5.09 18.81 -11.60
N GLU A 125 -6.28 18.25 -11.52
CA GLU A 125 -7.54 18.99 -11.41
C GLU A 125 -7.56 19.87 -10.15
N ASP A 126 -7.18 19.33 -8.99
CA ASP A 126 -7.07 20.05 -7.73
C ASP A 126 -6.08 21.23 -7.82
N TYR A 127 -4.93 21.00 -8.46
CA TYR A 127 -3.93 22.05 -8.71
C TYR A 127 -4.51 23.17 -9.60
N LEU A 128 -5.18 22.80 -10.70
CA LEU A 128 -5.78 23.78 -11.59
C LEU A 128 -6.86 24.60 -10.90
N GLU A 129 -7.74 23.96 -10.13
CA GLU A 129 -8.78 24.65 -9.35
C GLU A 129 -8.16 25.66 -8.37
N PHE A 130 -7.13 25.24 -7.62
CA PHE A 130 -6.44 26.11 -6.68
C PHE A 130 -5.80 27.33 -7.37
N TYR A 131 -5.04 27.13 -8.44
CA TYR A 131 -4.33 28.23 -9.10
C TYR A 131 -5.26 29.18 -9.87
N ASN A 132 -6.41 28.68 -10.37
CA ASN A 132 -7.42 29.53 -11.00
C ASN A 132 -8.05 30.53 -10.03
N GLN A 133 -7.97 30.32 -8.71
CA GLN A 133 -8.46 31.29 -7.72
C GLN A 133 -7.59 32.56 -7.64
N PHE A 134 -6.38 32.53 -8.21
CA PHE A 134 -5.44 33.65 -8.23
C PHE A 134 -5.37 34.37 -9.59
N SER A 135 -6.17 33.93 -10.56
CA SER A 135 -6.27 34.52 -11.91
C SER A 135 -7.53 35.37 -12.05
#